data_AF-A0A0K9P292-F1
#
_entry.id   AF-A0A0K9P292-F1
#
_cell.length_a   1.000
_cell.length_b   1.000
_cell.length_c   1.000
_cell.angle_alpha   90.00
_cell.angle_beta   90.00
_cell.angle_gamma   90.00
#
_symmetry.space_group_name_H-M   'P 1'
#
loop_
_entity.id
_entity.type
_entity.pdbx_description
1 polymer ?
#
loop_
_entity_poly.entity_id
_entity_poly.type
_entity_poly.pdbx_seq_one_letter_code
_entity_poly.pdbx_strand_id
1 'polypeptide(L)'
;MIFFSDARDVVSGIPPNTTLTIDLELVSLMHVVDVSGDLMVLKKIMKKGEEGSSRPEDGLSVWIKSTGKLEDGTIFDRFGFDVDGGFQFILGEEQVITGLDIAVATMAKGEVSLLTIKPQYGYGENEFRGNLATVPSHSTLIFEIEMIDFIKGKEPWTMNLQERLQAIEALKECGNSLFKTQKFERALKKYTKVLQSANRPLP
;
A
#
# COMPACT_ATOMS: atom_id res chain seq x y z
N MET A 1 -9.50 0.75 -15.56
CA MET A 1 -9.16 1.18 -16.94
C MET A 1 -9.58 0.04 -17.87
N ILE A 2 -10.53 0.28 -18.76
CA ILE A 2 -10.97 -0.70 -19.76
C ILE A 2 -9.94 -0.67 -20.88
N PHE A 3 -9.28 -1.80 -21.17
CA PHE A 3 -8.40 -1.90 -22.33
C PHE A 3 -9.28 -2.20 -23.55
N PHE A 4 -9.34 -1.27 -24.50
CA PHE A 4 -9.85 -1.57 -25.83
C PHE A 4 -8.67 -2.09 -26.67
N SER A 5 -8.78 -3.31 -27.19
CA SER A 5 -7.93 -3.73 -28.30
C SER A 5 -8.26 -2.85 -29.51
N ASP A 6 -7.24 -2.29 -30.15
CA ASP A 6 -7.35 -1.39 -31.30
C ASP A 6 -8.20 -2.04 -32.41
N ALA A 7 -9.48 -1.66 -32.51
CA ALA A 7 -10.35 -2.04 -33.62
C ALA A 7 -10.13 -1.07 -34.77
N ARG A 8 -8.90 -1.00 -35.27
CA ARG A 8 -8.60 -0.35 -36.55
C ARG A 8 -8.71 -1.40 -37.63
N ASP A 9 -9.94 -1.66 -38.03
CA ASP A 9 -10.35 -1.94 -39.40
C ASP A 9 -11.87 -2.19 -39.40
N VAL A 10 -12.54 -1.81 -40.48
CA VAL A 10 -13.98 -2.01 -40.74
C VAL A 10 -14.93 -0.91 -40.23
N VAL A 11 -14.82 0.32 -40.77
CA VAL A 11 -16.00 1.23 -40.80
C VAL A 11 -16.11 2.01 -42.11
N SER A 12 -15.94 1.37 -43.27
CA SER A 12 -16.42 1.91 -44.55
C SER A 12 -17.59 1.04 -45.02
N GLY A 13 -18.83 1.56 -44.95
CA GLY A 13 -20.00 0.87 -45.49
C GLY A 13 -21.25 0.84 -44.61
N ILE A 14 -21.29 1.52 -43.46
CA ILE A 14 -22.49 1.58 -42.61
C ILE A 14 -23.38 2.75 -43.07
N PRO A 15 -24.62 2.50 -43.56
CA PRO A 15 -25.52 3.56 -43.99
C PRO A 15 -25.98 4.45 -42.83
N PRO A 16 -26.37 5.72 -43.11
CA PRO A 16 -26.97 6.58 -42.10
C PRO A 16 -28.21 5.93 -41.47
N ASN A 17 -28.40 6.12 -40.17
CA ASN A 17 -29.53 5.60 -39.38
C ASN A 17 -29.61 4.06 -39.28
N THR A 18 -28.49 3.36 -39.43
CA THR A 18 -28.42 1.91 -39.21
C THR A 18 -28.25 1.59 -37.72
N THR A 19 -29.09 0.71 -37.18
CA THR A 19 -28.90 0.16 -35.83
C THR A 19 -27.80 -0.89 -35.87
N LEU A 20 -26.75 -0.70 -35.08
CA LEU A 20 -25.67 -1.67 -34.92
C LEU A 20 -25.94 -2.54 -33.69
N THR A 21 -25.87 -3.85 -33.88
CA THR A 21 -25.79 -4.82 -32.80
C THR A 21 -24.32 -5.15 -32.59
N ILE A 22 -23.78 -4.83 -31.42
CA ILE A 22 -22.38 -5.09 -31.06
C ILE A 22 -22.37 -6.10 -29.94
N ASP A 23 -21.73 -7.23 -30.17
CA ASP A 23 -21.45 -8.22 -29.13
C ASP A 23 -20.13 -7.85 -28.45
N LEU A 24 -20.21 -7.51 -27.17
CA LEU A 24 -19.05 -7.16 -26.35
C LEU A 24 -18.72 -8.33 -25.42
N GLU A 25 -17.47 -8.78 -25.46
CA GLU A 25 -16.94 -9.74 -24.49
C GLU A 25 -15.96 -9.04 -23.53
N LEU A 26 -16.28 -9.06 -22.23
CA LEU A 26 -15.41 -8.52 -21.20
C LEU A 26 -14.33 -9.53 -20.85
N VAL A 27 -13.16 -9.40 -21.47
CA VAL A 27 -12.01 -10.30 -21.27
C VAL A 27 -11.45 -10.22 -19.83
N SER A 28 -11.40 -9.01 -19.25
CA SER A 28 -10.91 -8.82 -17.88
C SER A 28 -11.39 -7.50 -17.29
N LEU A 29 -11.86 -7.52 -16.04
CA LEU A 29 -12.16 -6.33 -15.25
C LEU A 29 -11.18 -6.25 -14.08
N MET A 30 -10.28 -5.28 -14.14
CA MET A 30 -9.27 -5.07 -13.09
C MET A 30 -9.65 -3.85 -12.26
N HIS A 31 -9.85 -4.07 -10.95
CA HIS A 31 -10.22 -3.03 -10.00
C HIS A 31 -8.98 -2.20 -9.67
N VAL A 32 -8.97 -0.94 -10.13
CA VAL A 32 -7.93 0.04 -9.82
C VAL A 32 -8.51 1.00 -8.79
N VAL A 33 -7.81 1.16 -7.67
CA VAL A 33 -8.20 2.00 -6.54
C VAL A 33 -7.13 3.08 -6.36
N ASP A 34 -7.55 4.32 -6.30
CA ASP A 34 -6.69 5.40 -5.78
C ASP A 34 -6.65 5.29 -4.26
N VAL A 35 -5.49 4.92 -3.71
CA VAL A 35 -5.32 4.72 -2.27
C VAL A 35 -4.79 5.96 -1.56
N SER A 36 -4.35 6.96 -2.33
CA SER A 36 -3.89 8.27 -1.85
C SER A 36 -5.00 9.32 -1.84
N GLY A 37 -6.01 9.19 -2.71
CA GLY A 37 -7.11 10.14 -2.86
C GLY A 37 -6.83 11.32 -3.79
N ASP A 38 -5.60 11.42 -4.32
CA ASP A 38 -5.12 12.45 -5.24
C ASP A 38 -4.55 11.86 -6.55
N LEU A 39 -4.83 10.57 -6.82
CA LEU A 39 -4.37 9.79 -7.97
C LEU A 39 -2.85 9.52 -8.02
N MET A 40 -2.11 9.82 -6.96
CA MET A 40 -0.65 9.67 -6.95
C MET A 40 -0.19 8.25 -6.62
N VAL A 41 -1.04 7.45 -5.99
CA VAL A 41 -0.81 6.04 -5.69
C VAL A 41 -2.03 5.24 -6.11
N LEU A 42 -1.86 4.53 -7.21
CA LEU A 42 -2.89 3.67 -7.78
C LEU A 42 -2.57 2.22 -7.46
N LYS A 43 -3.53 1.50 -6.87
CA LYS A 43 -3.45 0.07 -6.58
C LYS A 43 -4.35 -0.72 -7.51
N LYS A 44 -3.80 -1.71 -8.19
CA LYS A 44 -4.52 -2.67 -9.01
C LYS A 44 -4.42 -4.05 -8.38
N ILE A 45 -5.54 -4.62 -7.95
CA ILE A 45 -5.56 -5.95 -7.34
C ILE A 45 -5.42 -7.01 -8.44
N MET A 46 -4.31 -7.76 -8.40
CA MET A 46 -4.00 -8.83 -9.36
C MET A 46 -4.50 -10.19 -8.86
N LYS A 47 -4.41 -10.42 -7.55
CA LYS A 47 -4.98 -11.57 -6.85
C LYS A 47 -5.65 -11.07 -5.58
N LYS A 48 -6.92 -11.41 -5.39
CA LYS A 48 -7.63 -11.10 -4.14
C LYS A 48 -6.99 -11.85 -2.97
N GLY A 49 -6.92 -11.20 -1.83
CA GLY A 49 -6.52 -11.84 -0.58
C GLY A 49 -7.59 -12.79 -0.04
N GLU A 50 -7.28 -13.38 1.12
CA GLU A 50 -8.17 -14.25 1.88
C GLU A 50 -9.51 -13.55 2.19
N GLU A 51 -10.61 -14.26 1.97
CA GLU A 51 -11.96 -13.74 2.19
C GLU A 51 -12.21 -13.51 3.70
N GLY A 52 -12.84 -12.39 4.04
CA GLY A 52 -13.06 -11.99 5.44
C GLY A 52 -11.80 -11.56 6.20
N SER A 53 -10.65 -11.47 5.53
CA SER A 53 -9.42 -10.98 6.14
C SER A 53 -9.55 -9.49 6.48
N SER A 54 -9.09 -9.12 7.68
CA SER A 54 -8.97 -7.72 8.09
C SER A 54 -7.84 -7.04 7.33
N ARG A 55 -7.66 -5.73 7.56
CA ARG A 55 -6.49 -4.98 7.07
C ARG A 55 -5.49 -4.80 8.21
N PRO A 56 -4.19 -4.65 7.90
CA PRO A 56 -3.19 -4.37 8.92
C PRO A 56 -3.47 -3.02 9.58
N GLU A 57 -3.21 -2.93 10.89
CA GLU A 57 -3.36 -1.68 11.64
C GLU A 57 -2.05 -0.89 11.67
N ASP A 58 -2.17 0.43 11.62
CA ASP A 58 -1.04 1.34 11.73
C ASP A 58 -0.26 1.09 13.05
N GLY A 59 1.04 0.91 12.95
CA GLY A 59 1.94 0.60 14.07
C GLY A 59 2.10 -0.89 14.38
N LEU A 60 1.48 -1.79 13.61
CA LEU A 60 1.71 -3.23 13.73
C LEU A 60 2.64 -3.74 12.60
N SER A 61 3.26 -4.89 12.86
CA SER A 61 4.15 -5.53 11.90
C SER A 61 3.37 -6.13 10.74
N VAL A 62 3.91 -5.93 9.54
CA VAL A 62 3.45 -6.53 8.29
C VAL A 62 4.61 -7.23 7.60
N TRP A 63 4.31 -8.26 6.81
CA TRP A 63 5.26 -9.03 6.04
C TRP A 63 4.85 -9.05 4.57
N ILE A 64 5.76 -8.61 3.70
CA ILE A 64 5.50 -8.53 2.26
C ILE A 64 6.63 -9.14 1.43
N LYS A 65 6.30 -9.54 0.21
CA LYS A 65 7.28 -9.67 -0.88
C LYS A 65 7.04 -8.56 -1.88
N SER A 66 8.10 -7.97 -2.40
CA SER A 66 7.98 -6.82 -3.28
C SER A 66 9.05 -6.81 -4.36
N THR A 67 8.63 -6.49 -5.58
CA THR A 67 9.52 -6.21 -6.71
C THR A 67 9.24 -4.81 -7.24
N GLY A 68 10.24 -3.92 -7.16
CA GLY A 68 10.18 -2.55 -7.66
C GLY A 68 10.78 -2.42 -9.06
N LYS A 69 10.05 -1.78 -9.96
CA LYS A 69 10.41 -1.57 -11.36
C LYS A 69 10.20 -0.12 -11.79
N LEU A 70 10.99 0.34 -12.74
CA LEU A 70 10.74 1.58 -13.49
C LEU A 70 9.69 1.33 -14.57
N GLU A 71 9.16 2.40 -15.17
CA GLU A 71 8.13 2.31 -16.24
C GLU A 71 8.64 1.61 -17.51
N ASP A 72 9.94 1.61 -17.74
CA ASP A 72 10.59 0.86 -18.84
C ASP A 72 10.73 -0.65 -18.55
N GLY A 73 10.34 -1.09 -17.35
CA GLY A 73 10.43 -2.48 -16.90
C GLY A 73 11.72 -2.84 -16.16
N THR A 74 12.69 -1.93 -16.05
CA THR A 74 13.95 -2.14 -15.31
C THR A 74 13.65 -2.42 -13.85
N ILE A 75 14.05 -3.59 -13.35
CA ILE A 75 13.91 -3.96 -11.95
C ILE A 75 15.03 -3.29 -11.16
N PHE A 76 14.69 -2.38 -10.25
CA PHE A 76 15.68 -1.68 -9.44
C PHE A 76 15.85 -2.30 -8.05
N ASP A 77 14.82 -2.98 -7.53
CA ASP A 77 14.86 -3.58 -6.20
C ASP A 77 13.92 -4.79 -6.06
N ARG A 78 14.30 -5.74 -5.20
CA ARG A 78 13.51 -6.91 -4.81
C ARG A 78 13.81 -7.25 -3.36
N PHE A 79 12.78 -7.41 -2.54
CA PHE A 79 12.94 -7.74 -1.13
C PHE A 79 11.83 -8.67 -0.62
N GLY A 80 12.15 -9.41 0.44
CA GLY A 80 11.27 -10.44 1.03
C GLY A 80 11.35 -11.81 0.36
N PHE A 81 12.21 -12.00 -0.64
CA PHE A 81 12.40 -13.28 -1.31
C PHE A 81 13.47 -14.16 -0.64
N ASP A 82 14.39 -13.56 0.12
CA ASP A 82 15.55 -14.27 0.69
C ASP A 82 15.31 -14.86 2.08
N VAL A 83 14.19 -14.50 2.72
CA VAL A 83 13.82 -14.96 4.07
C VAL A 83 12.47 -15.66 4.01
N ASP A 84 12.39 -16.84 4.63
CA ASP A 84 11.13 -17.54 4.85
C ASP A 84 10.20 -16.62 5.68
N GLY A 85 9.14 -16.12 5.04
CA GLY A 85 8.15 -15.24 5.66
C GLY A 85 8.09 -13.81 5.13
N GLY A 86 9.00 -13.38 4.23
CA GLY A 86 8.94 -12.04 3.62
C GLY A 86 9.74 -10.96 4.37
N PHE A 87 9.71 -9.74 3.83
CA PHE A 87 10.31 -8.55 4.44
C PHE A 87 9.36 -7.97 5.48
N GLN A 88 9.83 -7.85 6.72
CA GLN A 88 9.06 -7.29 7.83
C GLN A 88 9.31 -5.79 7.97
N PHE A 89 8.24 -5.03 8.15
CA PHE A 89 8.31 -3.65 8.61
C PHE A 89 7.10 -3.28 9.49
N ILE A 90 7.19 -2.15 10.19
CA ILE A 90 6.09 -1.60 10.99
C ILE A 90 5.31 -0.61 10.13
N LEU A 91 4.04 -0.90 9.91
CA LEU A 91 3.17 -0.10 9.04
C LEU A 91 3.02 1.33 9.57
N GLY A 92 3.23 2.33 8.71
CA GLY A 92 3.04 3.74 9.06
C GLY A 92 4.20 4.36 9.83
N GLU A 93 5.35 3.70 9.89
CA GLU A 93 6.59 4.18 10.52
C GLU A 93 7.65 4.69 9.52
N GLU A 94 7.28 4.84 8.24
CA GLU A 94 8.18 5.31 7.16
C GLU A 94 9.45 4.46 7.03
N GLN A 95 9.34 3.16 7.32
CA GLN A 95 10.42 2.21 7.07
C GLN A 95 10.53 1.85 5.57
N VAL A 96 9.53 2.23 4.79
CA VAL A 96 9.44 2.13 3.35
C VAL A 96 8.96 3.46 2.77
N ILE A 97 9.02 3.64 1.45
CA ILE A 97 8.45 4.83 0.79
C ILE A 97 6.96 4.99 1.11
N THR A 98 6.49 6.23 1.19
CA THR A 98 5.12 6.57 1.60
C THR A 98 4.06 5.85 0.78
N GLY A 99 4.27 5.70 -0.53
CA GLY A 99 3.34 5.00 -1.42
C GLY A 99 3.18 3.52 -1.11
N LEU A 100 4.24 2.85 -0.64
CA LEU A 100 4.15 1.46 -0.16
C LEU A 100 3.38 1.41 1.17
N ASP A 101 3.70 2.30 2.11
CA ASP A 101 3.07 2.35 3.44
C ASP A 101 1.54 2.50 3.31
N ILE A 102 1.06 3.44 2.49
CA ILE A 102 -0.38 3.66 2.31
C ILE A 102 -1.05 2.53 1.53
N ALA A 103 -0.37 1.94 0.55
CA ALA A 103 -0.97 0.87 -0.26
C ALA A 103 -1.09 -0.42 0.55
N VAL A 104 -0.04 -0.80 1.29
CA VAL A 104 -0.01 -1.99 2.15
C VAL A 104 -1.08 -1.92 3.23
N ALA A 105 -1.36 -0.72 3.78
CA ALA A 105 -2.46 -0.50 4.73
C ALA A 105 -3.84 -0.92 4.19
N THR A 106 -4.02 -1.00 2.87
CA THR A 106 -5.28 -1.38 2.23
C THR A 106 -5.37 -2.85 1.84
N MET A 107 -4.27 -3.61 1.96
CA MET A 107 -4.17 -4.98 1.46
C MET A 107 -4.72 -6.00 2.46
N ALA A 108 -5.36 -7.04 1.92
CA ALA A 108 -5.71 -8.24 2.68
C ALA A 108 -4.56 -9.27 2.69
N LYS A 109 -4.55 -10.18 3.67
CA LYS A 109 -3.59 -11.30 3.68
C LYS A 109 -3.68 -12.11 2.39
N GLY A 110 -2.54 -12.45 1.77
CA GLY A 110 -2.47 -13.18 0.51
C GLY A 110 -2.82 -12.38 -0.75
N GLU A 111 -3.14 -11.09 -0.62
CA GLU A 111 -3.40 -10.21 -1.76
C GLU A 111 -2.11 -9.98 -2.55
N VAL A 112 -2.22 -10.04 -3.89
CA VAL A 112 -1.17 -9.57 -4.80
C VAL A 112 -1.69 -8.36 -5.54
N SER A 113 -0.94 -7.26 -5.46
CA SER A 113 -1.32 -5.98 -6.05
C SER A 113 -0.16 -5.37 -6.84
N LEU A 114 -0.52 -4.73 -7.96
CA LEU A 114 0.37 -3.89 -8.74
C LEU A 114 0.10 -2.43 -8.37
N LEU A 115 1.14 -1.71 -7.95
CA LEU A 115 1.07 -0.31 -7.61
C LEU A 115 1.74 0.55 -8.68
N THR A 116 1.16 1.72 -8.92
CA THR A 116 1.81 2.82 -9.62
C THR A 116 1.95 3.97 -8.64
N ILE A 117 3.19 4.34 -8.32
CA ILE A 117 3.53 5.34 -7.30
C ILE A 117 4.22 6.51 -7.99
N LYS A 118 3.63 7.69 -7.90
CA LYS A 118 4.23 8.94 -8.40
C LYS A 118 5.38 9.39 -7.50
N PRO A 119 6.34 10.19 -8.03
CA PRO A 119 7.58 10.50 -7.33
C PRO A 119 7.39 11.09 -5.92
N GLN A 120 6.33 11.88 -5.72
CA GLN A 120 5.97 12.53 -4.45
C GLN A 120 5.70 11.53 -3.32
N TYR A 121 5.28 10.31 -3.67
CA TYR A 121 5.04 9.19 -2.75
C TYR A 121 6.15 8.12 -2.85
N GLY A 122 7.15 8.35 -3.70
CA GLY A 122 8.31 7.48 -3.92
C GLY A 122 9.59 8.11 -3.39
N TYR A 123 10.61 8.20 -4.26
CA TYR A 123 11.92 8.77 -3.91
C TYR A 123 12.06 10.27 -4.20
N GLY A 124 11.01 10.90 -4.74
CA GLY A 124 10.93 12.35 -4.97
C GLY A 124 11.97 12.85 -5.98
N GLU A 125 12.64 13.94 -5.62
CA GLU A 125 13.65 14.62 -6.44
C GLU A 125 15.05 14.00 -6.29
N ASN A 126 15.20 13.02 -5.41
CA ASN A 126 16.47 12.38 -5.14
C ASN A 126 16.62 11.12 -6.00
N GLU A 127 17.85 10.85 -6.41
CA GLU A 127 18.20 9.52 -6.91
C GLU A 127 18.19 8.51 -5.76
N PHE A 128 17.74 7.29 -6.04
CA PHE A 128 17.77 6.20 -5.09
C PHE A 128 18.56 5.02 -5.66
N ARG A 129 19.53 4.53 -4.89
CA ARG A 129 20.30 3.35 -5.28
C ARG A 129 19.62 2.09 -4.75
N GLY A 130 18.86 1.42 -5.62
CA GLY A 130 18.31 0.11 -5.31
C GLY A 130 19.38 -0.99 -5.33
N ASN A 131 18.97 -2.19 -4.93
CA ASN A 131 19.87 -3.34 -4.88
C ASN A 131 20.34 -3.82 -6.27
N LEU A 132 19.56 -3.54 -7.32
CA LEU A 132 19.82 -4.03 -8.68
C LEU A 132 20.10 -2.90 -9.68
N ALA A 133 19.48 -1.72 -9.50
CA ALA A 133 19.70 -0.57 -10.35
C ALA A 133 19.45 0.75 -9.60
N THR A 134 19.95 1.85 -10.17
CA THR A 134 19.64 3.20 -9.70
C THR A 134 18.30 3.65 -10.25
N VAL A 135 17.48 4.25 -9.38
CA VAL A 135 16.24 4.94 -9.71
C VAL A 135 16.57 6.43 -9.91
N PRO A 136 16.34 6.98 -11.10
CA PRO A 136 16.52 8.41 -11.35
C PRO A 136 15.56 9.26 -10.51
N SER A 137 15.92 10.54 -10.32
CA SER A 137 15.02 11.52 -9.72
C SER A 137 13.71 11.65 -10.52
N HIS A 138 12.63 12.00 -9.83
CA HIS A 138 11.29 12.16 -10.41
C HIS A 138 10.73 10.93 -11.14
N SER A 139 11.20 9.72 -10.81
CA SER A 139 10.71 8.48 -11.41
C SER A 139 9.35 8.05 -10.86
N THR A 140 8.43 7.67 -11.77
CA THR A 140 7.25 6.88 -11.38
C THR A 140 7.67 5.44 -11.15
N LEU A 141 7.23 4.85 -10.04
CA LEU A 141 7.62 3.50 -9.62
C LEU A 141 6.46 2.53 -9.80
N ILE A 142 6.77 1.35 -10.32
CA ILE A 142 5.84 0.23 -10.43
C ILE A 142 6.25 -0.84 -9.44
N PHE A 143 5.36 -1.16 -8.49
CA PHE A 143 5.63 -2.22 -7.51
C PHE A 143 4.65 -3.37 -7.66
N GLU A 144 5.18 -4.58 -7.72
CA GLU A 144 4.39 -5.80 -7.54
C GLU A 144 4.59 -6.28 -6.10
N ILE A 145 3.50 -6.35 -5.34
CA ILE A 145 3.53 -6.66 -3.90
C ILE A 145 2.62 -7.82 -3.60
N GLU A 146 3.12 -8.77 -2.82
CA GLU A 146 2.36 -9.82 -2.17
C GLU A 146 2.33 -9.56 -0.66
N MET A 147 1.13 -9.46 -0.09
CA MET A 147 0.93 -9.44 1.36
C MET A 147 1.04 -10.88 1.89
N ILE A 148 2.09 -11.15 2.66
CA ILE A 148 2.33 -12.48 3.23
C ILE A 148 1.54 -12.66 4.53
N ASP A 149 1.73 -11.75 5.49
CA ASP A 149 1.02 -11.77 6.77
C ASP A 149 1.08 -10.42 7.48
N PHE A 150 0.32 -10.28 8.58
CA PHE A 150 0.42 -9.14 9.48
C PHE A 150 -0.09 -9.49 10.89
N ILE A 151 0.38 -8.77 11.90
CA ILE A 151 -0.15 -8.89 13.26
C ILE A 151 -1.54 -8.22 13.29
N LYS A 152 -2.56 -8.98 13.68
CA LYS A 152 -3.89 -8.43 13.97
C LYS A 152 -3.87 -7.71 15.32
N GLY A 153 -4.46 -6.51 15.37
CA GLY A 153 -4.66 -5.83 16.64
C GLY A 153 -5.54 -6.66 17.56
N LYS A 154 -5.31 -6.55 18.87
CA LYS A 154 -6.22 -7.16 19.84
C LYS A 154 -7.52 -6.36 19.84
N GLU A 155 -8.63 -7.08 19.86
CA GLU A 155 -9.92 -6.43 19.95
C GLU A 155 -10.04 -5.65 21.27
N PRO A 156 -10.60 -4.44 21.27
CA PRO A 156 -10.34 -3.54 22.40
C PRO A 156 -11.10 -3.90 23.68
N TRP A 157 -12.15 -4.70 23.56
CA TRP A 157 -12.86 -5.32 24.70
C TRP A 157 -12.11 -6.52 25.28
N THR A 158 -11.06 -7.01 24.62
CA THR A 158 -10.22 -8.12 25.12
C THR A 158 -8.98 -7.64 25.87
N MET A 159 -8.66 -6.34 25.80
CA MET A 159 -7.53 -5.76 26.52
C MET A 159 -7.88 -5.47 27.97
N ASN A 160 -7.08 -5.98 28.90
CA ASN A 160 -7.18 -5.60 30.30
C ASN A 160 -6.47 -4.25 30.58
N LEU A 161 -6.67 -3.70 31.78
CA LEU A 161 -6.07 -2.43 32.19
C LEU A 161 -4.54 -2.43 32.11
N GLN A 162 -3.88 -3.54 32.48
CA GLN A 162 -2.43 -3.63 32.48
C GLN A 162 -1.85 -3.56 31.06
N GLU A 163 -2.40 -4.35 30.13
CA GLU A 163 -1.99 -4.34 28.72
C GLU A 163 -2.21 -2.97 28.08
N ARG A 164 -3.33 -2.32 28.42
CA ARG A 164 -3.64 -0.97 27.95
C ARG A 164 -2.64 0.07 28.45
N LEU A 165 -2.27 0.02 29.73
CA LEU A 165 -1.27 0.92 30.30
C LEU A 165 0.11 0.70 29.66
N GLN A 166 0.49 -0.55 29.42
CA GLN A 166 1.74 -0.88 28.70
C GLN A 166 1.74 -0.33 27.27
N ALA A 167 0.63 -0.46 26.54
CA ALA A 167 0.51 0.10 25.19
C ALA A 167 0.58 1.64 25.18
N ILE A 168 -0.09 2.30 26.14
CA ILE A 168 -0.02 3.76 26.32
C ILE A 168 1.41 4.21 26.64
N GLU A 169 2.11 3.50 27.51
CA GLU A 169 3.50 3.79 27.87
C GLU A 169 4.43 3.65 26.66
N ALA A 170 4.34 2.54 25.92
CA ALA A 170 5.14 2.34 24.71
C ALA A 170 4.87 3.42 23.65
N LEU A 171 3.61 3.81 23.44
CA LEU A 171 3.24 4.90 22.52
C LEU A 171 3.80 6.26 22.98
N LYS A 172 3.71 6.56 24.28
CA LYS A 172 4.28 7.77 24.89
C LYS A 172 5.80 7.82 24.72
N GLU A 173 6.51 6.73 25.01
CA GLU A 173 7.96 6.64 24.87
C GLU A 173 8.41 6.76 23.40
N CYS A 174 7.71 6.09 22.49
CA CYS A 174 7.93 6.22 21.05
C CYS A 174 7.71 7.67 20.58
N GLY A 175 6.61 8.31 21.01
CA GLY A 175 6.32 9.72 20.73
C GLY A 175 7.40 10.65 21.27
N ASN A 176 7.88 10.43 22.50
CA ASN A 176 8.96 11.21 23.11
C ASN A 176 10.27 11.09 22.31
N SER A 177 10.60 9.88 21.85
CA SER A 177 11.79 9.63 21.03
C SER A 177 11.72 10.37 19.68
N LEU A 178 10.56 10.31 19.02
CA LEU A 178 10.30 11.05 17.77
C LEU A 178 10.37 12.57 17.98
N PHE A 179 9.81 13.07 19.08
CA PHE A 179 9.84 14.48 19.41
C PHE A 179 11.28 14.98 19.62
N LYS A 180 12.11 14.21 20.34
CA LYS A 180 13.54 14.53 20.55
C LYS A 180 14.34 14.56 19.26
N THR A 181 13.95 13.76 18.27
CA THR A 181 14.57 13.71 16.94
C THR A 181 13.92 14.68 15.94
N GLN A 182 13.12 15.64 16.42
CA GLN A 182 12.43 16.68 15.64
C GLN A 182 11.43 16.16 14.60
N LYS A 183 11.00 14.90 14.73
CA LYS A 183 9.95 14.29 13.90
C LYS A 183 8.56 14.60 14.49
N PHE A 184 8.20 15.88 14.51
CA PHE A 184 7.05 16.38 15.28
C PHE A 184 5.71 15.82 14.81
N GLU A 185 5.47 15.71 13.50
CA GLU A 185 4.20 15.17 12.97
C GLU A 185 3.98 13.72 13.41
N ARG A 186 5.04 12.91 13.37
CA ARG A 186 5.00 11.51 13.85
C ARG A 186 4.80 11.44 15.35
N ALA A 187 5.50 12.28 16.11
CA ALA A 187 5.31 12.37 17.55
C ALA A 187 3.84 12.73 17.89
N LEU A 188 3.25 13.69 17.17
CA LEU A 188 1.85 14.07 17.33
C LEU A 188 0.89 12.92 17.02
N LYS A 189 1.15 12.15 15.95
CA LYS A 189 0.37 10.94 15.63
C LYS A 189 0.42 9.92 16.77
N LYS A 190 1.59 9.73 17.41
CA LYS A 190 1.73 8.85 18.59
C LYS A 190 0.97 9.37 19.80
N TYR A 191 1.09 10.65 20.14
CA TYR A 191 0.33 11.22 21.27
C TYR A 191 -1.18 11.21 21.03
N THR A 192 -1.64 11.39 19.79
CA THR A 192 -3.06 11.26 19.44
C THR A 192 -3.56 9.84 19.72
N LYS A 193 -2.78 8.82 19.36
CA LYS A 193 -3.09 7.43 19.70
C LYS A 193 -3.12 7.18 21.21
N VAL A 194 -2.24 7.83 21.98
CA VAL A 194 -2.28 7.78 23.46
C VAL A 194 -3.62 8.30 23.97
N LEU A 195 -4.08 9.47 23.51
CA LEU A 195 -5.35 10.06 23.94
C LEU A 195 -6.55 9.18 23.56
N GLN A 196 -6.57 8.64 22.35
CA GLN A 196 -7.60 7.70 21.91
C GLN A 196 -7.62 6.43 22.78
N SER A 197 -6.43 5.90 23.07
CA SER A 197 -6.26 4.72 23.91
C SER A 197 -6.61 5.00 25.37
N ALA A 198 -6.41 6.22 25.88
CA ALA A 198 -6.74 6.62 27.25
C ALA A 198 -8.23 6.92 27.46
N ASN A 199 -8.93 7.39 26.42
CA ASN A 199 -10.35 7.76 26.51
C ASN A 199 -11.33 6.61 26.24
N ARG A 200 -10.83 5.44 25.86
CA ARG A 200 -11.68 4.27 25.58
C ARG A 200 -12.31 3.68 26.86
N PRO A 201 -13.60 3.32 26.90
CA PRO A 201 -14.16 2.61 28.05
C PRO A 201 -13.52 1.23 28.20
N LEU A 202 -13.29 0.80 29.45
CA LEU A 202 -12.89 -0.57 29.75
C LEU A 202 -14.11 -1.50 29.67
N PRO A 203 -13.91 -2.78 29.29
CA PRO A 203 -14.95 -3.80 29.39
C PRO A 203 -15.41 -4.03 30.83
#